data_AF-A0A973FTY9-F1
#
_entry.id   AF-A0A973FTY9-F1
#
_cell.length_a   1.000
_cell.length_b   1.000
_cell.length_c   1.000
_cell.angle_alpha   90.00
_cell.angle_beta   90.00
_cell.angle_gamma   90.00
#
_symmetry.space_group_name_H-M   'P 1'
#
loop_
_entity.id
_entity.type
_entity.pdbx_description
1 polymer ?
#
loop_
_entity_poly.entity_id
_entity_poly.type
_entity_poly.pdbx_seq_one_letter_code
_entity_poly.pdbx_strand_id
1 'polypeptide(L)'
;AVAGSFAAPWLLGHFRALLPRALHQPLQSVADALGIYATDWAAMLQAMGLSILVHLLWIAMHLICGLALAIAAPMLIYTLIVPLTDIVGLAPIFVNNLGAREMVFALYLGQLGVSEGSAVALAFTAFSVRLVVSATGGLLLLFDGRGPVSDEPDVHVGS
;
A
#
# COMPACT_ATOMS: atom_id res chain seq x y z
N ALA A 1 -4.44 30.54 -13.42
CA ALA A 1 -3.36 30.28 -12.45
C ALA A 1 -3.92 30.45 -11.05
N VAL A 2 -3.50 29.61 -10.11
CA VAL A 2 -3.85 29.62 -8.68
C VAL A 2 -5.22 29.03 -8.34
N ALA A 3 -5.26 27.72 -8.10
CA ALA A 3 -6.26 27.09 -7.24
C ALA A 3 -5.68 25.77 -6.71
N GLY A 4 -5.25 25.80 -5.46
CA GLY A 4 -5.16 24.58 -4.66
C GLY A 4 -3.78 24.01 -4.39
N SER A 5 -2.83 24.86 -3.98
CA SER A 5 -1.80 24.49 -3.01
C SER A 5 -2.50 24.09 -1.69
N PHE A 6 -3.17 22.94 -1.65
CA PHE A 6 -3.86 22.47 -0.47
C PHE A 6 -2.92 21.58 0.35
N ALA A 7 -2.77 21.99 1.62
CA ALA A 7 -2.60 21.14 2.79
C ALA A 7 -1.19 20.75 3.30
N ALA A 8 -0.09 20.94 2.57
CA ALA A 8 1.20 20.42 3.05
C ALA A 8 1.84 21.18 4.24
N PRO A 9 1.91 22.53 4.31
CA PRO A 9 2.65 23.19 5.39
C PRO A 9 1.84 23.44 6.67
N TRP A 10 0.52 23.56 6.58
CA TRP A 10 -0.32 23.95 7.73
C TRP A 10 -0.70 22.76 8.62
N LEU A 11 -0.91 21.57 8.04
CA LEU A 11 -1.18 20.34 8.79
C LEU A 11 0.01 19.91 9.65
N LEU A 12 1.24 20.06 9.13
CA LEU A 12 2.47 19.75 9.88
C LEU A 12 2.70 20.70 11.06
N GLY A 13 2.18 21.93 11.00
CA GLY A 13 2.26 22.91 12.10
C GLY A 13 1.37 22.55 13.28
N HIS A 14 0.15 22.06 13.01
CA HIS A 14 -0.83 21.75 14.06
C HIS A 14 -0.56 20.41 14.76
N PHE A 15 -0.07 19.41 14.04
CA PHE A 15 0.25 18.08 14.61
C PHE A 15 1.63 17.98 15.27
N ARG A 16 2.49 19.01 15.12
CA ARG A 16 3.83 19.06 15.72
C ARG A 16 3.82 19.08 17.25
N ALA A 17 2.75 19.58 17.88
CA ALA A 17 2.64 19.68 19.33
C ALA A 17 2.34 18.34 20.03
N LEU A 18 1.87 17.33 19.28
CA LEU A 18 1.50 16.01 19.78
C LEU A 18 2.49 14.91 19.36
N LEU A 19 3.51 15.25 18.57
CA LEU A 19 4.42 14.27 17.98
C LEU A 19 5.65 14.02 18.88
N PRO A 20 5.88 12.80 19.38
CA PRO A 20 7.09 12.46 20.11
C PRO A 20 8.33 12.54 19.21
N ARG A 21 9.47 12.95 19.80
CA ARG A 21 10.72 13.25 19.09
C ARG A 21 11.27 12.13 18.19
N ALA A 22 10.85 10.89 18.42
CA ALA A 22 11.20 9.72 17.61
C ALA A 22 10.70 9.76 16.16
N LEU A 23 9.71 10.61 15.85
CA LEU A 23 9.12 10.73 14.51
C LEU A 23 9.73 11.84 13.63
N HIS A 24 10.69 12.63 14.14
CA HIS A 24 11.22 13.76 13.36
C HIS A 24 12.06 13.34 12.14
N GLN A 25 12.86 12.29 12.25
CA GLN A 25 13.70 11.82 11.14
C GLN A 25 12.92 11.23 9.95
N PRO A 26 11.95 10.29 10.15
CA PRO A 26 11.16 9.78 9.02
C PRO A 26 10.25 10.86 8.42
N LEU A 27 9.79 11.82 9.21
CA LEU A 27 8.95 12.91 8.72
C LEU A 27 9.74 13.90 7.84
N GLN A 28 11.02 14.12 8.16
CA GLN A 28 11.92 14.94 7.36
C GLN A 28 12.27 14.25 6.04
N SER A 29 12.56 12.95 6.03
CA SER A 29 12.83 12.23 4.76
C SER A 29 11.60 12.21 3.83
N VAL A 30 10.40 12.04 4.40
CA VAL A 30 9.15 12.15 3.65
C VAL A 30 8.93 13.57 3.15
N ALA A 31 9.22 14.60 3.96
CA ALA A 31 9.08 16.00 3.56
C ALA A 31 10.08 16.40 2.46
N ASP A 32 11.33 15.92 2.53
CA ASP A 32 12.36 16.19 1.52
C ASP A 32 12.05 15.43 0.22
N ALA A 33 11.60 14.18 0.30
CA ALA A 33 11.12 13.43 -0.86
C ALA A 33 9.91 14.11 -1.52
N LEU A 34 8.98 14.63 -0.71
CA LEU A 34 7.84 15.42 -1.20
C LEU A 34 8.28 16.77 -1.77
N GLY A 35 9.32 17.41 -1.24
CA GLY A 35 9.88 18.65 -1.77
C GLY A 35 10.53 18.47 -3.15
N ILE A 36 11.21 17.34 -3.36
CA ILE A 36 11.75 16.96 -4.67
C ILE A 36 10.60 16.69 -5.67
N TYR A 37 9.55 16.00 -5.25
CA TYR A 37 8.36 15.75 -6.08
C TYR A 37 7.52 17.00 -6.36
N ALA A 38 7.49 17.97 -5.44
CA ALA A 38 6.75 19.23 -5.60
C ALA A 38 7.34 20.15 -6.68
N THR A 39 8.60 19.90 -7.07
CA THR A 39 9.31 20.73 -8.06
C THR A 39 9.09 20.22 -9.49
N ASP A 40 8.71 18.96 -9.68
CA ASP A 40 8.48 18.34 -11.00
C ASP A 40 7.10 17.67 -11.12
N TRP A 41 6.16 18.42 -11.71
CA TRP A 41 4.79 17.97 -11.97
C TRP A 41 4.72 16.69 -12.84
N ALA A 42 5.70 16.48 -13.73
CA ALA A 42 5.74 15.28 -14.58
C ALA A 42 6.05 14.04 -13.74
N ALA A 43 6.99 14.13 -12.80
CA ALA A 43 7.28 13.04 -11.86
C ALA A 43 6.05 12.73 -10.99
N MET A 44 5.35 13.75 -10.50
CA MET A 44 4.15 13.59 -9.67
C MET A 44 3.00 12.89 -10.44
N LEU A 45 2.77 13.27 -11.70
CA LEU A 45 1.80 12.60 -12.57
C LEU A 45 2.18 11.14 -12.87
N GLN A 46 3.47 10.87 -13.12
CA GLN A 46 3.95 9.50 -13.33
C GLN A 46 3.75 8.63 -12.09
N ALA A 47 4.07 9.14 -10.90
CA ALA A 47 3.83 8.43 -9.64
C ALA A 47 2.34 8.17 -9.39
N MET A 48 1.49 9.17 -9.66
CA MET A 48 0.03 9.00 -9.55
C MET A 48 -0.49 7.94 -10.53
N GLY A 49 -0.05 8.01 -11.79
CA GLY A 49 -0.43 7.04 -12.82
C GLY A 49 0.03 5.64 -12.47
N LEU A 50 1.25 5.49 -11.95
CA LEU A 50 1.78 4.21 -11.50
C LEU A 50 1.00 3.65 -10.31
N SER A 51 0.64 4.51 -9.35
CA SER A 51 -0.18 4.12 -8.20
C SER A 51 -1.56 3.61 -8.63
N ILE A 52 -2.23 4.33 -9.53
CA ILE A 52 -3.52 3.92 -10.10
C ILE A 52 -3.39 2.59 -10.84
N LEU A 53 -2.33 2.43 -11.64
CA LEU A 53 -2.07 1.20 -12.38
C LEU A 53 -1.88 0.01 -11.44
N VAL A 54 -1.07 0.16 -10.38
CA VAL A 54 -0.87 -0.87 -9.36
C VAL A 54 -2.19 -1.23 -8.70
N HIS A 55 -3.02 -0.22 -8.37
CA HIS A 55 -4.32 -0.46 -7.75
C HIS A 55 -5.29 -1.20 -8.70
N LEU A 56 -5.27 -0.88 -9.99
CA LEU A 56 -6.05 -1.60 -11.02
C LEU A 56 -5.60 -3.05 -11.17
N LEU A 57 -4.29 -3.30 -11.23
CA LEU A 57 -3.74 -4.67 -11.27
C LEU A 57 -4.15 -5.46 -10.02
N TRP A 58 -4.14 -4.81 -8.87
CA TRP A 58 -4.52 -5.40 -7.60
C TRP A 58 -6.00 -5.85 -7.58
N ILE A 59 -6.90 -5.01 -8.10
CA ILE A 59 -8.32 -5.34 -8.28
C ILE A 59 -8.49 -6.47 -9.30
N ALA A 60 -7.80 -6.40 -10.43
CA ALA A 60 -7.85 -7.43 -11.48
C ALA A 60 -7.41 -8.81 -10.97
N MET A 61 -6.37 -8.86 -10.15
CA MET A 61 -5.91 -10.09 -9.50
C MET A 61 -7.02 -10.74 -8.65
N HIS A 62 -7.73 -9.95 -7.85
CA HIS A 62 -8.83 -10.45 -7.02
C HIS A 62 -10.01 -10.94 -7.86
N LEU A 63 -10.30 -10.28 -8.98
CA LEU A 63 -11.33 -10.73 -9.93
C LEU A 63 -10.97 -12.07 -10.57
N ILE A 64 -9.73 -12.24 -11.02
CA ILE A 64 -9.24 -13.50 -11.60
C ILE A 64 -9.31 -14.62 -10.55
N CYS A 65 -8.93 -14.35 -9.30
CA CYS A 65 -9.05 -15.33 -8.23
C CYS A 65 -10.52 -15.69 -7.95
N GLY A 66 -11.42 -14.72 -7.94
CA GLY A 66 -12.86 -14.93 -7.76
C GLY A 66 -13.49 -15.78 -8.86
N LEU A 67 -13.10 -15.50 -10.11
CA LEU A 67 -13.49 -16.29 -11.29
C LEU A 67 -12.95 -17.72 -11.23
N ALA A 68 -11.69 -17.90 -10.81
CA ALA A 68 -11.07 -19.22 -10.68
C ALA A 68 -11.76 -20.10 -9.63
N LEU A 69 -12.36 -19.50 -8.60
CA LEU A 69 -13.14 -20.17 -7.56
C LEU A 69 -14.63 -20.31 -7.88
N ALA A 70 -15.05 -19.92 -9.10
CA ALA A 70 -16.45 -19.93 -9.54
C ALA A 70 -17.40 -19.16 -8.60
N ILE A 71 -16.91 -18.12 -7.92
CA ILE A 71 -17.72 -17.31 -7.01
C ILE A 71 -18.50 -16.29 -7.85
N ALA A 72 -19.83 -16.47 -7.90
CA ALA A 72 -20.76 -15.57 -8.59
C ALA A 72 -21.00 -14.26 -7.79
N ALA A 73 -19.93 -13.53 -7.47
CA ALA A 73 -20.02 -12.22 -6.86
C ALA A 73 -19.93 -11.11 -7.93
N PRO A 74 -20.74 -10.05 -7.85
CA PRO A 74 -20.66 -8.90 -8.75
C PRO A 74 -19.26 -8.27 -8.73
N MET A 75 -18.75 -7.89 -9.91
CA MET A 75 -17.44 -7.24 -10.08
C MET A 75 -17.25 -6.03 -9.16
N LEU A 76 -18.33 -5.26 -8.92
CA LEU A 76 -18.36 -4.12 -8.00
C LEU A 76 -17.98 -4.50 -6.55
N ILE A 77 -18.33 -5.70 -6.11
CA ILE A 77 -18.03 -6.16 -4.74
C ILE A 77 -16.52 -6.35 -4.58
N TYR A 78 -15.84 -6.94 -5.55
CA TYR A 78 -14.38 -7.08 -5.52
C TYR A 78 -13.67 -5.73 -5.48
N THR A 79 -14.18 -4.73 -6.23
CA THR A 79 -13.61 -3.38 -6.24
C THR A 79 -13.75 -2.66 -4.89
N LEU A 80 -14.76 -3.00 -4.09
CA LEU A 80 -14.97 -2.41 -2.75
C LEU A 80 -14.25 -3.21 -1.66
N ILE A 81 -14.23 -4.55 -1.76
CA ILE A 81 -13.62 -5.43 -0.76
C ILE A 81 -12.11 -5.22 -0.66
N VAL A 82 -11.47 -4.91 -1.80
CA VAL A 82 -10.03 -4.69 -1.91
C VAL A 82 -9.57 -3.47 -1.10
N PRO A 83 -10.05 -2.24 -1.36
CA PRO A 83 -9.67 -1.07 -0.57
C PRO A 83 -10.14 -1.17 0.88
N LEU A 84 -11.28 -1.80 1.16
CA LEU A 84 -11.72 -2.09 2.53
C LEU A 84 -10.70 -2.97 3.27
N THR A 85 -10.24 -4.04 2.62
CA THR A 85 -9.23 -4.94 3.20
C THR A 85 -7.92 -4.21 3.44
N ASP A 86 -7.52 -3.33 2.52
CA ASP A 86 -6.30 -2.53 2.69
C ASP A 86 -6.44 -1.55 3.86
N ILE A 87 -7.58 -0.86 4.01
CA ILE A 87 -7.85 0.05 5.14
C ILE A 87 -7.84 -0.72 6.47
N VAL A 88 -8.50 -1.88 6.53
CA VAL A 88 -8.52 -2.72 7.73
C VAL A 88 -7.12 -3.25 8.03
N GLY A 89 -6.37 -3.62 6.99
CA GLY A 89 -5.00 -4.10 7.08
C GLY A 89 -3.99 -3.07 7.59
N LEU A 90 -4.26 -1.77 7.45
CA LEU A 90 -3.45 -0.72 8.06
C LEU A 90 -3.50 -0.73 9.59
N ALA A 91 -4.45 -1.43 10.19
CA ALA A 91 -4.51 -1.55 11.64
C ALA A 91 -3.28 -2.34 12.13
N PRO A 92 -2.54 -1.84 13.14
CA PRO A 92 -1.27 -2.44 13.61
C PRO A 92 -1.45 -3.80 14.32
N ILE A 93 -2.68 -4.31 14.35
CA ILE A 93 -3.04 -5.65 14.83
C ILE A 93 -2.79 -6.73 13.76
N PHE A 94 -2.79 -6.38 12.47
CA PHE A 94 -2.66 -7.36 11.39
C PHE A 94 -1.23 -7.42 10.88
N VAL A 95 -0.52 -8.50 11.18
CA VAL A 95 0.81 -8.75 10.63
C VAL A 95 0.66 -9.01 9.12
N ASN A 96 1.06 -8.08 8.27
CA ASN A 96 1.02 -8.24 6.80
C ASN A 96 -0.39 -8.56 6.24
N ASN A 97 -1.44 -8.00 6.84
CA ASN A 97 -2.85 -8.24 6.49
C ASN A 97 -3.31 -9.71 6.64
N LEU A 98 -2.54 -10.57 7.34
CA LEU A 98 -3.03 -11.88 7.79
C LEU A 98 -4.18 -11.67 8.77
N GLY A 99 -5.30 -12.38 8.57
CA GLY A 99 -6.53 -12.19 9.34
C GLY A 99 -7.43 -11.05 8.86
N ALA A 100 -6.89 -9.89 8.43
CA ALA A 100 -7.69 -8.79 7.90
C ALA A 100 -8.48 -9.21 6.65
N ARG A 101 -7.78 -9.87 5.71
CA ARG A 101 -8.40 -10.34 4.47
C ARG A 101 -9.42 -11.44 4.71
N GLU A 102 -9.08 -12.43 5.52
CA GLU A 102 -10.00 -13.53 5.85
C GLU A 102 -11.25 -13.03 6.55
N MET A 103 -11.10 -12.12 7.51
CA MET A 103 -12.23 -11.53 8.23
C MET A 103 -13.12 -10.71 7.29
N VAL A 104 -12.56 -9.81 6.49
CA VAL A 104 -13.35 -8.97 5.58
C VAL A 104 -14.03 -9.83 4.52
N PHE A 105 -13.33 -10.81 3.94
CA PHE A 105 -13.89 -11.69 2.92
C PHE A 105 -14.98 -12.60 3.50
N ALA A 106 -14.77 -13.21 4.67
CA ALA A 106 -15.78 -14.05 5.32
C ALA A 106 -17.04 -13.25 5.71
N LEU A 107 -16.88 -12.04 6.25
CA LEU A 107 -18.00 -11.17 6.61
C LEU A 107 -18.81 -10.71 5.39
N TYR A 108 -18.14 -10.32 4.31
CA TYR A 108 -18.82 -9.82 3.10
C TYR A 108 -19.38 -10.94 2.23
N LEU A 109 -18.64 -12.02 2.01
CA LEU A 109 -19.11 -13.16 1.23
C LEU A 109 -20.18 -13.96 1.99
N GLY A 110 -20.10 -14.00 3.33
CA GLY A 110 -21.15 -14.54 4.18
C GLY A 110 -22.49 -13.79 4.03
N GLN A 111 -22.46 -12.46 3.89
CA GLN A 111 -23.67 -11.66 3.59
C GLN A 111 -24.29 -11.98 2.22
N LEU A 112 -23.50 -12.54 1.30
CA LEU A 112 -23.94 -12.94 -0.05
C LEU A 112 -24.35 -14.43 -0.11
N GLY A 113 -24.34 -15.14 1.02
CA GLY A 113 -24.67 -16.56 1.08
C GLY A 113 -23.57 -17.50 0.58
N VAL A 114 -22.35 -16.99 0.38
CA VAL A 114 -21.18 -17.81 0.01
C VAL A 114 -20.64 -18.51 1.26
N SER A 115 -20.23 -19.77 1.09
CA SER A 115 -19.67 -20.54 2.22
C SER A 115 -18.38 -19.92 2.74
N GLU A 116 -18.17 -19.97 4.06
CA GLU A 116 -16.95 -19.49 4.71
C GLU A 116 -15.69 -20.17 4.12
N GLY A 117 -15.77 -21.46 3.79
CA GLY A 117 -14.69 -22.20 3.14
C GLY A 117 -14.28 -21.60 1.78
N SER A 118 -15.24 -21.16 0.98
CA SER A 118 -14.97 -20.47 -0.30
C SER A 118 -14.33 -19.10 -0.10
N ALA A 119 -14.73 -18.37 0.94
CA ALA A 119 -14.16 -17.06 1.28
C ALA A 119 -12.69 -17.19 1.72
N VAL A 120 -12.39 -18.17 2.57
CA VAL A 120 -11.02 -18.48 3.01
C VAL A 120 -10.17 -18.94 1.82
N ALA A 121 -10.69 -19.82 0.95
CA ALA A 121 -9.98 -20.26 -0.23
C ALA A 121 -9.61 -19.09 -1.17
N LEU A 122 -10.51 -18.10 -1.33
CA LEU A 122 -10.25 -16.89 -2.09
C LEU A 122 -9.17 -16.02 -1.46
N ALA A 123 -9.25 -15.77 -0.15
CA ALA A 123 -8.25 -14.99 0.58
C ALA A 123 -6.86 -15.63 0.49
N PHE A 124 -6.78 -16.95 0.66
CA PHE A 124 -5.55 -17.74 0.56
C PHE A 124 -4.97 -17.76 -0.85
N THR A 125 -5.80 -17.91 -1.87
CA THR A 125 -5.37 -17.86 -3.29
C THR A 125 -4.78 -16.50 -3.61
N ALA A 126 -5.48 -15.41 -3.25
CA ALA A 126 -4.99 -14.06 -3.45
C ALA A 126 -3.70 -13.78 -2.65
N PHE A 127 -3.53 -14.39 -1.47
CA PHE A 127 -2.31 -14.27 -0.69
C PHE A 127 -1.14 -15.00 -1.34
N SER A 128 -1.38 -16.22 -1.84
CA SER A 128 -0.38 -17.03 -2.53
C SER A 128 0.16 -16.33 -3.78
N VAL A 129 -0.73 -15.72 -4.59
CA VAL A 129 -0.30 -14.91 -5.75
C VAL A 129 0.57 -13.73 -5.30
N ARG A 130 0.19 -13.02 -4.22
CA ARG A 130 1.00 -11.93 -3.68
C ARG A 130 2.36 -12.41 -3.21
N LEU A 131 2.44 -13.58 -2.56
CA LEU A 131 3.70 -14.16 -2.11
C LEU A 131 4.61 -14.46 -3.30
N VAL A 132 4.09 -15.01 -4.39
CA VAL A 132 4.90 -15.28 -5.60
C VAL A 132 5.44 -13.99 -6.21
N VAL A 133 4.62 -12.96 -6.33
CA VAL A 133 5.05 -11.64 -6.83
C VAL A 133 6.11 -11.02 -5.92
N SER A 134 5.88 -11.04 -4.60
CA SER A 134 6.82 -10.51 -3.60
C SER A 134 8.15 -11.27 -3.59
N ALA A 135 8.10 -12.60 -3.65
CA ALA A 135 9.28 -13.45 -3.75
C ALA A 135 10.07 -13.15 -5.03
N THR A 136 9.38 -12.91 -6.15
CA THR A 136 10.03 -12.52 -7.41
C THR A 136 10.75 -11.17 -7.27
N GLY A 137 10.11 -10.18 -6.67
CA GLY A 137 10.73 -8.88 -6.38
C GLY A 137 11.93 -8.99 -5.44
N GLY A 138 11.81 -9.76 -4.36
CA GLY A 138 12.90 -10.01 -3.42
C GLY A 138 14.07 -10.76 -4.06
N LEU A 139 13.78 -11.73 -4.92
CA LEU A 139 14.79 -12.47 -5.66
C LEU A 139 15.54 -11.57 -6.65
N LEU A 140 14.83 -10.68 -7.35
CA LEU A 140 15.46 -9.67 -8.20
C LEU A 140 16.39 -8.73 -7.41
N LEU A 141 15.99 -8.31 -6.21
CA LEU A 141 16.84 -7.48 -5.34
C LEU A 141 18.10 -8.21 -4.87
N LEU A 142 18.00 -9.51 -4.54
CA LEU A 142 19.16 -10.32 -4.18
C LEU A 142 20.16 -10.45 -5.35
N PHE A 143 19.66 -10.48 -6.58
CA PHE A 143 20.50 -10.54 -7.78
C PHE A 143 20.99 -9.16 -8.28
N ASP A 144 20.32 -8.05 -7.92
CA ASP A 144 20.72 -6.71 -8.37
C ASP A 144 22.02 -6.20 -7.70
N GLY A 145 22.56 -6.88 -6.69
CA GLY A 145 23.91 -6.63 -6.16
C GLY A 145 24.15 -5.24 -5.54
N ARG A 146 23.17 -4.33 -5.57
CA ARG A 146 23.19 -3.05 -4.87
C ARG A 146 23.09 -3.31 -3.38
N GLY A 147 24.23 -3.35 -2.71
CA GLY A 147 24.33 -3.40 -1.26
C GLY A 147 23.54 -2.26 -0.60
N PRO A 148 23.18 -2.40 0.69
CA PRO A 148 22.42 -1.39 1.40
C PRO A 148 23.10 -0.02 1.24
N VAL A 149 22.33 0.97 0.76
CA VAL A 149 22.78 2.36 0.65
C VAL A 149 23.13 2.82 2.06
N SER A 150 24.41 2.86 2.37
CA SER A 150 24.93 3.45 3.59
C SER A 150 24.85 4.96 3.44
N ASP A 151 23.77 5.56 3.96
CA ASP A 151 23.75 6.98 4.30
C ASP A 151 24.78 7.19 5.44
N GLU A 152 26.02 7.47 5.06
CA GLU A 152 27.03 8.00 5.97
C GLU A 152 26.87 9.53 5.98
N PRO A 153 26.46 10.15 7.10
CA PRO A 153 26.35 11.59 7.14
C PRO A 153 27.77 12.19 7.12
N ASP A 154 28.12 12.87 6.04
CA ASP A 154 29.30 13.71 5.91
C ASP A 154 29.26 14.84 6.96
N VAL A 155 29.74 14.53 8.17
CA VAL A 155 30.03 15.53 9.18
C VAL A 155 31.35 16.19 8.80
N HIS A 156 31.27 17.22 7.96
CA HIS A 156 32.33 18.22 7.86
C HIS A 156 32.35 19.07 9.14
N VAL A 157 33.02 18.57 10.20
CA VAL A 157 33.57 19.46 11.22
C VAL A 157 34.78 20.15 10.60
N GLY A 158 34.52 21.32 10.01
CA GLY A 158 35.56 22.25 9.59
C GLY A 158 36.29 22.81 10.81
N SER A 159 37.59 22.57 10.84
CA SER A 159 38.60 23.25 11.65
C SER A 159 38.92 24.64 11.10
#